data_AF-A0A813C973-F1
#
_entry.id   AF-A0A813C973-F1
#
_cell.length_a   1.000
_cell.length_b   1.000
_cell.length_c   1.000
_cell.angle_alpha   90.00
_cell.angle_beta   90.00
_cell.angle_gamma   90.00
#
_symmetry.space_group_name_H-M   'P 1'
#
loop_
_entity.id
_entity.type
_entity.pdbx_description
1 polymer ?
#
loop_
_entity_poly.entity_id
_entity_poly.type
_entity_poly.pdbx_seq_one_letter_code
_entity_poly.pdbx_strand_id
1 'polypeptide(L)'
;MADIRLQAVVAELSDSEPCLVLVSLEGLLPDAASPDWAMIAWTPADAPVKLRMLCASSRRTLREEFADFSFREYNATERSEVTLAQYVESTRDRTEDDRHAAMTRDEIDQEEVRKQ
;
A
#
# COMPACT_ATOMS: atom_id res chain seq x y z
N MET A 1 -0.31 -18.05 9.58
CA MET A 1 -1.51 -18.22 8.72
C MET A 1 -1.64 -17.07 7.71
N ALA A 2 -1.45 -15.80 8.12
CA ALA A 2 -1.30 -14.64 7.22
C ALA A 2 -0.29 -14.87 6.09
N ASP A 3 0.88 -15.38 6.47
CA ASP A 3 2.00 -15.60 5.58
C ASP A 3 1.64 -16.58 4.43
N ILE A 4 0.82 -17.59 4.70
CA ILE A 4 0.41 -18.58 3.69
C ILE A 4 -0.47 -17.94 2.62
N ARG A 5 -1.36 -17.01 2.99
CA ARG A 5 -2.23 -16.31 2.03
C ARG A 5 -1.40 -15.42 1.10
N LEU A 6 -0.46 -14.65 1.67
CA LEU A 6 0.42 -13.79 0.89
C LEU A 6 1.41 -14.59 0.04
N GLN A 7 1.94 -15.70 0.55
CA GLN A 7 2.77 -16.63 -0.23
C GLN A 7 2.02 -17.20 -1.44
N ALA A 8 0.75 -17.56 -1.28
CA ALA A 8 -0.08 -18.00 -2.39
C ALA A 8 -0.26 -16.90 -3.43
N VAL A 9 -0.46 -15.65 -3.01
CA VAL A 9 -0.51 -14.50 -3.92
C VAL A 9 0.81 -14.36 -4.68
N VAL A 10 1.95 -14.41 -3.98
CA VAL A 10 3.29 -14.29 -4.58
C VAL A 10 3.53 -15.32 -5.68
N ALA A 11 3.02 -16.54 -5.52
CA ALA A 11 3.14 -17.60 -6.52
C ALA A 11 2.40 -17.30 -7.83
N GLU A 12 1.33 -16.50 -7.78
CA GLU A 12 0.50 -16.13 -8.94
C GLU A 12 0.95 -14.81 -9.61
N LEU A 13 1.92 -14.09 -9.03
CA LEU A 13 2.41 -12.83 -9.59
C LEU A 13 3.29 -13.06 -10.82
N SER A 14 2.93 -12.46 -11.94
CA SER A 14 3.69 -12.47 -13.20
C SER A 14 4.69 -11.32 -13.24
N ASP A 15 5.92 -11.58 -13.72
CA ASP A 15 6.95 -10.53 -13.86
C ASP A 15 6.70 -9.63 -15.09
N SER A 16 5.84 -10.07 -16.02
CA SER A 16 5.55 -9.37 -17.28
C SER A 16 4.26 -8.55 -17.24
N GLU A 17 3.39 -8.79 -16.24
CA GLU A 17 2.03 -8.24 -16.20
C GLU A 17 1.74 -7.63 -14.82
N PRO A 18 1.38 -6.32 -14.77
CA PRO A 18 0.96 -5.69 -13.53
C PRO A 18 -0.49 -6.07 -13.20
N CYS A 19 -0.79 -6.23 -11.91
CA CYS A 19 -2.13 -6.60 -11.46
C CYS A 19 -2.48 -5.92 -10.12
N LEU A 20 -3.78 -5.88 -9.83
CA LEU A 20 -4.31 -5.46 -8.53
C LEU A 20 -4.86 -6.70 -7.83
N VAL A 21 -4.42 -6.95 -6.60
CA VAL A 21 -4.87 -8.09 -5.80
C VAL A 21 -5.53 -7.59 -4.53
N LEU A 22 -6.76 -8.03 -4.26
CA LEU A 22 -7.44 -7.80 -3.00
C LEU A 22 -7.28 -9.02 -2.10
N VAL A 23 -6.77 -8.81 -0.89
CA VAL A 23 -6.52 -9.88 0.08
C VAL A 23 -7.23 -9.53 1.38
N SER A 24 -8.04 -10.46 1.90
CA SER A 24 -8.68 -10.29 3.21
C SER A 24 -7.65 -10.50 4.34
N LEU A 25 -7.62 -9.52 5.24
CA LEU A 25 -6.78 -9.46 6.44
C LEU A 25 -7.51 -9.91 7.71
N GLU A 26 -8.71 -10.46 7.59
CA GLU A 26 -9.52 -10.90 8.72
C GLU A 26 -8.72 -11.86 9.63
N GLY A 27 -8.60 -11.50 10.91
CA GLY A 27 -7.87 -12.25 11.93
C GLY A 27 -6.34 -12.21 11.81
N LEU A 28 -5.77 -11.36 10.94
CA LEU A 28 -4.32 -11.25 10.74
C LEU A 28 -3.68 -10.08 11.50
N LEU A 29 -4.46 -9.06 11.82
CA LEU A 29 -4.01 -7.89 12.57
C LEU A 29 -4.64 -7.90 13.98
N PRO A 30 -3.87 -7.48 15.01
CA PRO A 30 -4.32 -7.56 16.40
C PRO A 30 -5.39 -6.53 16.76
N ASP A 31 -5.54 -5.47 15.97
CA ASP A 31 -6.46 -4.37 16.25
C ASP A 31 -7.77 -4.48 15.46
N ALA A 32 -8.90 -4.35 16.16
CA ALA A 32 -10.24 -4.30 15.54
C ALA A 32 -10.45 -3.07 14.64
N ALA A 33 -9.52 -2.10 14.65
CA ALA A 33 -9.53 -0.91 13.81
C ALA A 33 -8.71 -1.09 12.51
N SER A 34 -8.09 -2.25 12.29
CA SER A 34 -7.41 -2.53 11.03
C SER A 34 -8.40 -2.77 9.90
N PRO A 35 -8.12 -2.32 8.67
CA PRO A 35 -8.96 -2.61 7.52
C PRO A 35 -9.05 -4.12 7.31
N ASP A 36 -10.24 -4.57 6.91
CA ASP A 36 -10.49 -5.99 6.65
C ASP A 36 -9.79 -6.49 5.37
N TRP A 37 -9.28 -5.57 4.55
CA TRP A 37 -8.70 -5.86 3.24
C TRP A 37 -7.41 -5.07 2.98
N ALA A 38 -6.49 -5.70 2.28
CA ALA A 38 -5.34 -5.08 1.63
C ALA A 38 -5.54 -5.07 0.12
N MET A 39 -5.24 -3.95 -0.53
CA MET A 39 -5.06 -3.91 -1.98
C MET A 39 -3.57 -3.85 -2.30
N ILE A 40 -3.07 -4.91 -2.93
CA ILE A 40 -1.70 -5.03 -3.41
C ILE A 40 -1.68 -4.56 -4.85
N ALA A 41 -0.97 -3.47 -5.11
CA ALA A 41 -0.74 -3.02 -6.47
C ALA A 41 0.60 -3.56 -6.97
N TRP A 42 0.55 -4.71 -7.65
CA TRP A 42 1.71 -5.35 -8.25
C TRP A 42 2.08 -4.69 -9.58
N THR A 43 3.28 -4.12 -9.63
CA THR A 43 3.78 -3.39 -10.80
C THR A 43 5.26 -3.72 -11.01
N PRO A 44 5.58 -4.88 -11.60
CA PRO A 44 6.97 -5.30 -11.78
C PRO A 44 7.70 -4.35 -12.73
N ALA A 45 9.00 -4.17 -12.50
CA ALA A 45 9.82 -3.22 -13.26
C ALA A 45 9.88 -3.56 -14.76
N ASP A 46 9.82 -4.86 -15.09
CA ASP A 46 9.92 -5.37 -16.45
C ASP A 46 8.59 -5.32 -17.23
N ALA A 47 7.46 -5.07 -16.56
CA ALA A 47 6.18 -4.93 -17.24
C ALA A 47 6.17 -3.72 -18.20
N PRO A 48 5.50 -3.80 -19.35
CA PRO A 48 5.38 -2.69 -20.28
C PRO A 48 4.86 -1.41 -19.62
N VAL A 49 5.50 -0.28 -19.89
CA VAL A 49 5.16 1.05 -19.32
C VAL A 49 3.66 1.33 -19.42
N LYS A 50 3.05 1.07 -20.58
CA LYS A 50 1.62 1.27 -20.83
C LYS A 50 0.74 0.50 -19.84
N LEU A 51 1.09 -0.75 -19.54
CA LEU A 51 0.33 -1.58 -18.61
C LEU A 51 0.54 -1.13 -17.16
N ARG A 52 1.77 -0.74 -16.80
CA ARG A 52 2.04 -0.20 -15.45
C ARG A 52 1.26 1.09 -15.20
N MET A 53 1.23 1.99 -16.19
CA MET A 53 0.43 3.21 -16.14
C MET A 53 -1.06 2.92 -16.03
N LEU A 54 -1.57 1.97 -16.83
CA LEU A 54 -2.96 1.54 -16.76
C LEU A 54 -3.31 1.04 -15.35
N CYS A 55 -2.54 0.09 -14.83
CA CYS A 55 -2.70 -0.47 -13.49
C CYS A 55 -2.71 0.64 -12.42
N ALA A 56 -1.78 1.59 -12.48
CA ALA A 56 -1.72 2.72 -11.56
C ALA A 56 -2.98 3.63 -11.65
N SER A 57 -3.45 3.92 -12.86
CA SER A 57 -4.63 4.77 -13.08
C SER A 57 -5.94 4.11 -12.63
N SER A 58 -6.05 2.79 -12.77
CA SER A 58 -7.27 2.03 -12.42
C SER A 58 -7.51 1.93 -10.91
N ARG A 59 -6.49 2.17 -10.07
CA ARG A 59 -6.61 2.09 -8.60
C ARG A 59 -7.69 3.00 -8.04
N ARG A 60 -7.75 4.23 -8.56
CA ARG A 60 -8.73 5.22 -8.13
C ARG A 60 -10.15 4.72 -8.40
N THR A 61 -10.40 4.26 -9.63
CA THR A 61 -11.71 3.72 -10.02
C THR A 61 -12.08 2.52 -9.15
N LEU A 62 -11.13 1.62 -8.89
CA LEU A 62 -11.39 0.48 -8.00
C LEU A 62 -11.77 0.96 -6.58
N ARG A 63 -11.07 1.96 -6.03
CA ARG A 63 -11.43 2.54 -4.73
C ARG A 63 -12.82 3.18 -4.71
N GLU A 64 -13.19 3.86 -5.77
CA GLU A 64 -14.50 4.50 -5.91
C GLU A 64 -15.63 3.46 -6.01
N GLU A 65 -15.42 2.37 -6.78
CA GLU A 65 -16.42 1.31 -6.96
C GLU A 65 -16.58 0.41 -5.71
N PHE A 66 -15.50 0.24 -4.92
CA PHE A 66 -15.51 -0.57 -3.70
C PHE A 66 -15.60 0.31 -2.44
N ALA A 67 -16.32 1.44 -2.49
CA ALA A 67 -16.40 2.41 -1.40
C ALA A 67 -16.92 1.84 -0.06
N ASP A 68 -17.70 0.76 -0.10
CA ASP A 68 -18.22 0.07 1.09
C ASP A 68 -17.15 -0.81 1.79
N PHE A 69 -16.02 -1.06 1.12
CA PHE A 69 -14.91 -1.84 1.65
C PHE A 69 -13.82 -0.90 2.19
N SER A 70 -13.45 -1.08 3.46
CA SER A 70 -12.26 -0.44 4.00
C SER A 70 -11.04 -1.26 3.63
N PHE A 71 -10.23 -0.75 2.70
CA PHE A 71 -8.94 -1.33 2.35
C PHE A 71 -7.83 -0.30 2.35
N ARG A 72 -6.66 -0.72 2.85
CA ARG A 72 -5.42 0.05 2.67
C ARG A 72 -4.65 -0.51 1.47
N GLU A 73 -4.04 0.40 0.74
CA GLU A 73 -3.29 0.06 -0.46
C GLU A 73 -1.79 0.09 -0.18
N TYR A 74 -1.05 -0.86 -0.76
CA TYR A 74 0.39 -0.74 -0.84
C TYR A 74 0.92 -1.20 -2.19
N ASN A 75 2.07 -0.66 -2.56
CA ASN A 75 2.70 -0.88 -3.85
C ASN A 75 3.78 -1.96 -3.69
N ALA A 76 3.86 -2.87 -4.65
CA ALA A 76 4.94 -3.83 -4.74
C ALA A 76 5.45 -3.88 -6.19
N THR A 77 6.76 -3.85 -6.32
CA THR A 77 7.52 -3.99 -7.56
C THR A 77 8.36 -5.27 -7.57
N GLU A 78 8.68 -5.80 -6.38
CA GLU A 78 9.37 -7.07 -6.20
C GLU A 78 8.56 -8.04 -5.32
N ARG A 79 8.65 -9.34 -5.59
CA ARG A 79 7.93 -10.38 -4.81
C ARG A 79 8.32 -10.35 -3.32
N SER A 80 9.56 -9.95 -3.02
CA SER A 80 10.10 -9.74 -1.68
C SER A 80 9.33 -8.67 -0.88
N GLU A 81 8.69 -7.72 -1.55
CA GLU A 81 7.89 -6.66 -0.93
C GLU A 81 6.47 -7.12 -0.56
N VAL A 82 6.05 -8.29 -1.04
CA VAL A 82 4.71 -8.83 -0.80
C VAL A 82 4.67 -9.59 0.52
N THR A 83 4.80 -8.85 1.62
CA THR A 83 4.82 -9.41 2.98
C THR A 83 3.92 -8.60 3.91
N LEU A 84 3.46 -9.25 4.99
CA LEU A 84 2.65 -8.57 6.01
C LEU A 84 3.44 -7.44 6.70
N ALA A 85 4.74 -7.65 6.93
CA ALA A 85 5.60 -6.64 7.54
C ALA A 85 5.66 -5.38 6.67
N GLN A 86 5.85 -5.54 5.35
CA GLN A 86 5.87 -4.42 4.43
C GLN A 86 4.51 -3.72 4.33
N TYR A 87 3.41 -4.49 4.37
CA TYR A 87 2.07 -3.92 4.43
C TYR A 87 1.89 -3.05 5.68
N VAL A 88 2.25 -3.55 6.87
CA VAL A 88 2.11 -2.79 8.12
C VAL A 88 2.96 -1.52 8.07
N GLU A 89 4.21 -1.63 7.64
CA GLU A 89 5.12 -0.49 7.55
C GLU A 89 4.66 0.57 6.54
N SER A 90 4.24 0.15 5.35
CA SER A 90 3.80 1.07 4.28
C SER A 90 2.47 1.75 4.56
N THR A 91 1.65 1.15 5.43
CA THR A 91 0.31 1.64 5.75
C THR A 91 0.17 2.20 7.16
N ARG A 92 1.28 2.28 7.91
CA ARG A 92 1.33 2.90 9.23
C ARG A 92 1.04 4.40 9.12
N ASP A 93 0.31 4.92 10.09
CA ASP A 93 0.12 6.36 10.22
C ASP A 93 1.47 7.00 10.59
N ARG A 94 1.87 8.02 9.83
CA ARG A 94 3.13 8.73 10.08
C ARG A 94 2.97 9.68 11.24
N THR A 95 3.93 9.64 12.16
CA THR A 95 3.99 10.57 13.30
C THR A 95 4.38 11.98 12.85
N GLU A 96 4.19 12.96 13.74
CA GLU A 96 4.64 14.34 13.51
C GLU A 96 6.16 14.40 13.31
N ASP A 97 6.92 13.63 14.09
CA ASP A 97 8.37 13.50 13.95
C ASP A 97 8.77 12.90 12.60
N ASP A 98 8.07 11.85 12.12
CA ASP A 98 8.32 11.28 10.79
C ASP A 98 8.04 12.29 9.67
N ARG A 99 7.04 13.16 9.85
CA ARG A 99 6.72 14.24 8.92
C ARG A 99 7.80 15.31 8.93
N HIS A 100 8.19 15.81 10.10
CA HIS A 100 9.22 16.83 10.24
C HIS A 100 10.58 16.34 9.74
N ALA A 101 10.92 15.06 9.91
CA ALA A 101 12.14 14.47 9.35
C ALA A 101 12.19 14.50 7.81
N ALA A 102 11.04 14.54 7.14
CA ALA A 102 10.93 14.64 5.68
C ALA A 102 10.80 16.08 5.17
N MET A 103 10.66 17.06 6.08
CA MET A 103 10.51 18.48 5.75
C MET A 103 11.84 19.21 5.80
N THR A 104 11.95 20.29 5.03
CA THR A 104 13.07 21.22 5.15
C THR A 104 12.91 22.07 6.42
N ARG A 105 14.03 22.59 6.94
CA ARG A 105 14.01 23.47 8.13
C ARG A 105 13.09 24.67 7.96
N ASP A 106 13.11 25.31 6.79
CA ASP A 106 12.27 26.47 6.51
C ASP A 106 10.76 26.12 6.55
N GLU A 107 10.39 24.92 6.11
CA GLU A 107 8.99 24.44 6.16
C GLU A 107 8.55 24.14 7.60
N ILE A 108 9.43 23.59 8.43
CA ILE A 108 9.16 23.32 9.85
C ILE A 108 8.93 24.64 10.59
N ASP A 109 9.82 25.63 10.40
CA ASP A 109 9.72 26.93 11.06
C ASP A 109 8.42 27.66 10.67
N GLN A 110 7.98 27.55 9.41
CA GLN A 110 6.70 28.12 8.95
C GLN A 110 5.47 27.43 9.57
N GLU A 111 5.53 26.10 9.75
CA GLU A 111 4.43 25.35 10.39
C GLU A 111 4.31 25.71 11.88
N GLU A 112 5.44 25.83 12.58
CA GLU A 112 5.48 26.21 14.00
C GLU A 112 4.93 27.63 14.23
N VAL A 113 5.27 28.59 13.36
CA VAL A 113 4.72 29.95 13.42
C VAL A 113 3.22 29.97 13.15
N ARG A 114 2.72 29.11 12.26
CA ARG A 114 1.27 29.01 11.96
C ARG A 114 0.46 28.37 13.09
N LYS A 115 1.09 27.57 13.96
CA LYS A 115 0.45 26.92 15.11
C LYS A 115 0.37 27.83 16.36
N GLN A 116 1.11 28.95 16.40
CA GLN A 116 1.04 29.98 17.46
C GLN A 116 -0.07 30.99 17.23
#